data_AF-A0AAX2DT32-F1
#
_entry.id   AF-A0AAX2DT32-F1
#
_cell.length_a   1.000
_cell.length_b   1.000
_cell.length_c   1.000
_cell.angle_alpha   90.00
_cell.angle_beta   90.00
_cell.angle_gamma   90.00
#
_symmetry.space_group_name_H-M   'P 1'
#
loop_
_entity.id
_entity.type
_entity.pdbx_description
1 polymer ?
#
loop_
_entity_poly.entity_id
_entity_poly.type
_entity_poly.pdbx_seq_one_letter_code
_entity_poly.pdbx_strand_id
1 'polypeptide(L)' 'MAHENLRELEDRLIELRQEYQETISETRDFEDPQLQNGPINAAEVRLSALRHEISEVEKKIKKVEGNTK' A
#
# COMPACT_ATOMS: atom_id res chain seq x y z
N MET A 1 -9.05 -22.62 8.09
CA MET A 1 -7.88 -22.68 7.17
C MET A 1 -8.01 -21.74 5.96
N ALA A 2 -8.81 -22.02 4.91
CA ALA A 2 -8.88 -21.11 3.74
C ALA A 2 -9.48 -19.72 4.06
N HIS A 3 -10.49 -19.67 4.93
CA HIS A 3 -11.13 -18.42 5.35
C HIS A 3 -10.27 -17.58 6.31
N GLU A 4 -9.41 -18.19 7.12
CA GLU A 4 -8.47 -17.45 7.99
C GLU A 4 -7.41 -16.75 7.16
N ASN A 5 -6.88 -17.42 6.13
CA ASN A 5 -5.88 -16.85 5.23
C ASN A 5 -6.46 -15.68 4.39
N LEU A 6 -7.74 -15.76 3.97
CA LEU A 6 -8.41 -14.65 3.30
C LEU A 6 -8.54 -13.44 4.22
N ARG A 7 -9.00 -13.65 5.46
CA ARG A 7 -9.18 -12.58 6.44
C ARG A 7 -7.87 -11.89 6.79
N GLU A 8 -6.79 -12.65 6.97
CA GLU A 8 -5.45 -12.09 7.19
C GLU A 8 -4.97 -11.21 6.02
N LEU A 9 -5.26 -11.61 4.79
CA LEU A 9 -4.93 -10.82 3.61
C LEU A 9 -5.78 -9.55 3.50
N GLU A 10 -7.05 -9.61 3.88
CA GLU A 10 -7.96 -8.46 3.93
C GLU A 10 -7.53 -7.46 5.02
N ASP A 11 -7.21 -7.95 6.22
CA ASP A 11 -6.69 -7.13 7.32
C ASP A 11 -5.38 -6.44 6.90
N ARG A 12 -4.46 -7.19 6.27
CA ARG A 12 -3.21 -6.63 5.73
C ARG A 12 -3.46 -5.59 4.64
N LEU A 13 -4.45 -5.78 3.79
CA LEU A 13 -4.81 -4.81 2.75
C LEU A 13 -5.33 -3.50 3.37
N ILE A 14 -6.09 -3.58 4.47
CA ILE A 14 -6.55 -2.40 5.21
C ILE A 14 -5.36 -1.63 5.78
N GLU A 15 -4.43 -2.32 6.46
CA GLU A 15 -3.22 -1.70 7.01
C GLU A 15 -2.40 -0.98 5.93
N LEU A 16 -2.11 -1.66 4.81
CA LEU A 16 -1.31 -1.09 3.73
C LEU A 16 -1.97 0.15 3.10
N ARG A 17 -3.30 0.17 3.00
CA ARG A 17 -4.04 1.32 2.51
C ARG A 17 -4.01 2.49 3.50
N GLN A 18 -4.04 2.22 4.80
CA GLN A 18 -3.87 3.24 5.84
C GLN A 18 -2.48 3.85 5.75
N GLU A 19 -1.42 3.03 5.74
CA GLU A 19 -0.03 3.49 5.65
C GLU A 19 0.22 4.29 4.35
N TYR A 20 -0.39 3.88 3.24
CA TYR A 20 -0.33 4.63 1.99
C TYR A 20 -1.00 6.01 2.09
N GLN A 21 -2.16 6.12 2.75
CA GLN A 21 -2.84 7.41 2.98
C GLN A 21 -2.07 8.32 3.94
N GLU A 22 -1.47 7.75 4.98
CA GLU A 22 -0.60 8.48 5.91
C GLU A 22 0.62 9.02 5.18
N THR A 23 1.30 8.18 4.38
CA THR A 23 2.46 8.61 3.57
C THR A 23 2.08 9.69 2.56
N ILE A 24 0.90 9.62 1.93
CA ILE A 24 0.40 10.70 1.06
C ILE A 24 0.23 12.00 1.85
N SER A 25 -0.36 11.92 3.04
CA SER A 25 -0.59 13.08 3.89
C SER A 25 0.73 13.73 4.30
N GLU A 26 1.72 12.91 4.68
CA GLU A 26 3.10 13.37 4.92
C GLU A 26 3.67 14.07 3.68
N THR A 27 3.52 13.51 2.47
CA THR A 27 4.04 14.17 1.25
C THR A 27 3.39 15.51 0.94
N ARG A 28 2.11 15.68 1.32
CA ARG A 28 1.36 16.92 1.12
C ARG A 28 1.80 18.02 2.06
N ASP A 29 2.17 17.68 3.29
CA ASP A 29 2.67 18.64 4.27
C ASP A 29 4.08 19.16 3.92
N PHE A 30 4.78 18.49 3.00
CA PHE A 30 6.10 18.88 2.47
C PHE A 30 6.04 19.69 1.16
N GLU A 31 4.88 20.25 0.78
CA GLU A 31 4.73 21.14 -0.40
C GLU A 31 5.38 22.54 -0.20
N ASP A 32 6.62 22.61 0.31
CA ASP A 32 7.48 23.78 0.11
C ASP A 32 8.12 23.67 -1.28
N PRO A 33 7.76 24.55 -2.25
CA PRO A 33 8.31 24.50 -3.60
C PRO A 33 9.84 24.60 -3.66
N GLN A 34 10.48 25.10 -2.59
CA GLN A 34 11.94 25.21 -2.49
C GLN A 34 12.63 23.86 -2.19
N LEU A 35 11.90 22.87 -1.66
CA LEU A 35 12.43 21.55 -1.29
C LEU A 35 12.16 20.46 -2.35
N GLN A 36 11.36 20.73 -3.37
CA GLN A 36 10.98 19.76 -4.42
C GLN A 36 12.12 19.32 -5.36
N ASN A 37 13.24 20.03 -5.40
CA ASN A 37 14.33 19.76 -6.37
C ASN A 37 15.47 18.87 -5.81
N GLY A 38 15.20 18.09 -4.75
CA GLY A 38 16.17 17.15 -4.16
C GLY A 38 16.17 15.76 -4.84
N PRO A 39 17.27 14.99 -4.74
CA PRO A 39 17.36 13.65 -5.32
C PRO A 39 16.35 12.70 -4.67
N ILE A 40 15.37 12.21 -5.47
CA ILE A 40 14.31 11.24 -5.14
C ILE A 40 13.70 11.43 -3.73
N ASN A 41 12.49 11.97 -3.68
CA ASN A 41 11.76 12.11 -2.43
C ASN A 41 11.56 10.72 -1.79
N ALA A 42 12.11 10.51 -0.59
CA ALA A 42 12.02 9.23 0.12
C ALA A 42 10.58 8.75 0.30
N ALA A 43 9.63 9.67 0.37
CA ALA A 43 8.22 9.35 0.45
C ALA A 43 7.65 8.84 -0.87
N GLU A 44 8.12 9.31 -2.04
CA GLU A 44 7.74 8.75 -3.34
C GLU A 44 8.19 7.28 -3.47
N VAL A 45 9.40 6.97 -2.96
CA VAL A 45 9.90 5.58 -2.92
C VAL A 45 9.02 4.71 -2.03
N ARG A 46 8.65 5.19 -0.84
CA ARG A 46 7.73 4.48 0.06
C ARG A 46 6.35 4.29 -0.57
N LEU A 47 5.79 5.32 -1.20
CA LEU A 47 4.51 5.23 -1.92
C LEU A 47 4.55 4.20 -3.05
N SER A 48 5.65 4.13 -3.79
CA SER A 48 5.84 3.12 -4.83
C SER A 48 5.87 1.69 -4.26
N ALA A 49 6.61 1.49 -3.16
CA ALA A 49 6.68 0.21 -2.47
C ALA A 49 5.30 -0.23 -1.93
N LEU A 50 4.58 0.67 -1.27
CA LEU A 50 3.23 0.42 -0.74
C LEU A 50 2.24 0.07 -1.85
N ARG A 51 2.28 0.78 -2.99
CA ARG A 51 1.45 0.43 -4.16
C ARG A 51 1.74 -0.98 -4.67
N HIS A 52 3.02 -1.37 -4.71
CA HIS A 52 3.40 -2.70 -5.13
C HIS A 52 2.87 -3.77 -4.18
N GLU A 53 3.05 -3.57 -2.87
CA GLU A 53 2.59 -4.52 -1.85
C GLU A 53 1.05 -4.67 -1.85
N ILE A 54 0.32 -3.55 -1.95
CA ILE A 54 -1.15 -3.55 -2.11
C ILE A 54 -1.55 -4.42 -3.32
N SER A 55 -0.91 -4.22 -4.48
CA SER A 55 -1.24 -4.99 -5.69
C SER A 55 -0.98 -6.48 -5.52
N GLU A 56 0.11 -6.87 -4.86
CA GLU A 56 0.41 -8.28 -4.60
C GLU A 56 -0.58 -8.92 -3.63
N VAL A 57 -0.99 -8.20 -2.57
CA VAL A 57 -2.02 -8.66 -1.64
C VAL A 57 -3.37 -8.81 -2.34
N GLU A 58 -3.79 -7.85 -3.16
CA GLU A 58 -5.02 -7.94 -3.95
C GLU A 58 -5.02 -9.14 -4.92
N LYS A 59 -3.87 -9.44 -5.55
CA LYS A 59 -3.74 -10.65 -6.39
C LYS A 59 -3.89 -11.93 -5.58
N LYS A 60 -3.30 -11.98 -4.38
CA LYS A 60 -3.42 -13.15 -3.48
C LYS A 60 -4.87 -13.36 -3.05
N ILE A 61 -5.57 -12.29 -2.66
CA ILE A 61 -7.00 -12.32 -2.32
C ILE A 61 -7.81 -12.91 -3.48
N LYS A 62 -7.67 -12.33 -4.69
CA LYS A 62 -8.38 -12.82 -5.89
C LYS A 62 -8.10 -14.29 -6.19
N LYS A 63 -6.87 -14.74 -5.97
CA LYS A 63 -6.49 -16.15 -6.17
C LYS A 63 -7.17 -17.05 -5.13
N VAL A 64 -7.21 -16.66 -3.86
CA VAL A 64 -7.88 -17.42 -2.80
C VAL A 64 -9.39 -17.46 -3.06
N GLU A 65 -10.02 -16.32 -3.34
CA GLU A 65 -11.45 -16.24 -3.67
C GLU A 65 -11.82 -17.09 -4.90
N GLY A 66 -11.01 -17.01 -5.96
CA GLY A 66 -11.22 -17.77 -7.20
C GLY A 66 -11.02 -19.28 -7.03
N ASN A 67 -10.20 -19.71 -6.06
CA ASN A 67 -9.95 -21.12 -5.75
C ASN A 67 -10.95 -21.70 -4.73
N THR A 68 -11.81 -20.85 -4.15
CA THR A 68 -12.87 -21.23 -3.20
C THR A 68 -14.26 -21.31 -3.87
N LYS A 69 -14.36 -20.98 -5.16
CA LYS A 69 -15.53 -21.19 -6.02
C LYS A 69 -15.45 -22.53 -6.74
#